data_AF-A0A366H5L5-F1
#
_entry.id   AF-A0A366H5L5-F1
#
_cell.length_a   1.000
_cell.length_b   1.000
_cell.length_c   1.000
_cell.angle_alpha   90.00
_cell.angle_beta   90.00
_cell.angle_gamma   90.00
#
_symmetry.space_group_name_H-M   'P 1'
#
loop_
_entity.id
_entity.type
_entity.pdbx_description
1 polymer ?
#
loop_
_entity_poly.entity_id
_entity_poly.type
_entity_poly.pdbx_seq_one_letter_code
_entity_poly.pdbx_strand_id
1 'polypeptide(L)'
;MGDLYDDSVFKRREEANQQQAKSQNLLFIGVIILVLLVAGGAYLWKLKYSPANRIININKASVEELQYLPGVGPAVAKDIVKGRPYKTPEDLKNVKGIGDKTYEKMAQRVKVE
;
A
#
# COMPACT_ATOMS: atom_id res chain seq x y z
N MET A 1 7.94 -70.28 24.45
CA MET A 1 7.95 -69.62 23.13
C MET A 1 6.99 -68.45 23.17
N GLY A 2 7.45 -67.33 23.71
CA GLY A 2 6.86 -66.03 23.43
C GLY A 2 8.03 -65.24 22.91
N ASP A 3 8.15 -65.11 21.59
CA ASP A 3 9.12 -64.14 21.09
C ASP A 3 8.72 -62.79 21.69
N LEU A 4 9.72 -62.13 22.23
CA LEU A 4 9.55 -60.81 22.80
C LEU A 4 9.27 -59.88 21.64
N TYR A 5 7.99 -59.61 21.41
CA TYR A 5 7.54 -58.44 20.67
C TYR A 5 8.17 -57.21 21.34
N ASP A 6 9.29 -56.74 20.80
CA ASP A 6 10.07 -55.63 21.32
C ASP A 6 9.36 -54.31 20.99
N ASP A 7 8.43 -53.95 21.87
CA ASP A 7 7.64 -52.71 21.85
C ASP A 7 8.52 -51.44 21.75
N SER A 8 9.79 -51.53 22.18
CA SER A 8 10.73 -50.41 22.12
C SER A 8 11.11 -50.02 20.68
N VAL A 9 11.11 -50.96 19.74
CA VAL A 9 11.40 -50.68 18.32
C VAL A 9 10.25 -49.90 17.69
N PHE A 10 9.00 -50.27 18.02
CA PHE A 10 7.81 -49.57 17.55
C PHE A 10 7.75 -48.15 18.11
N LYS A 11 7.98 -48.00 19.42
CA LYS A 11 8.04 -46.69 20.08
C LYS A 11 9.09 -45.75 19.49
N ARG A 12 10.31 -46.24 19.21
CA ARG A 12 11.37 -45.43 18.55
C ARG A 12 10.98 -44.98 17.14
N ARG A 13 10.27 -45.84 16.38
CA ARG A 13 9.78 -45.51 15.03
C ARG A 13 8.64 -44.49 15.08
N GLU A 14 7.73 -44.60 16.06
CA GLU A 14 6.68 -43.61 16.28
C GLU A 14 7.24 -42.27 16.72
N GLU A 15 8.18 -42.25 17.67
CA GLU A 15 8.87 -41.03 18.10
C GLU A 15 9.63 -40.39 16.94
N ALA A 16 10.33 -41.17 16.11
CA ALA A 16 11.02 -40.66 14.92
C ALA A 16 10.04 -40.11 13.87
N ASN A 17 8.94 -40.79 13.59
CA ASN A 17 7.90 -40.32 12.67
C ASN A 17 7.20 -39.06 13.21
N GLN A 18 6.95 -38.98 14.52
CA GLN A 18 6.40 -37.79 15.18
C GLN A 18 7.40 -36.63 15.16
N GLN A 19 8.69 -36.89 15.37
CA GLN A 19 9.75 -35.90 15.34
C GLN A 19 9.97 -35.36 13.92
N GLN A 20 9.90 -36.25 12.93
CA GLN A 20 9.96 -35.90 11.52
C GLN A 20 8.72 -35.09 11.11
N ALA A 21 7.52 -35.47 11.54
CA ALA A 21 6.30 -34.70 11.27
C ALA A 21 6.31 -33.31 11.95
N LYS A 22 6.77 -33.22 13.20
CA LYS A 22 6.88 -31.93 13.93
C LYS A 22 7.89 -30.98 13.27
N SER A 23 9.07 -31.47 12.90
CA SER A 23 10.10 -30.65 12.24
C SER A 23 9.66 -30.18 10.85
N GLN A 24 9.01 -31.04 10.06
CA GLN A 24 8.44 -30.66 8.76
C GLN A 24 7.32 -29.62 8.91
N ASN A 25 6.36 -29.83 9.83
CA ASN A 25 5.27 -28.87 10.06
C ASN A 25 5.79 -27.50 10.54
N LEU A 26 6.81 -27.47 11.40
CA LEU A 26 7.43 -26.23 11.86
C LEU A 26 8.11 -25.47 10.72
N LEU A 27 8.79 -26.16 9.80
CA LEU A 27 9.40 -25.54 8.63
C LEU A 27 8.34 -24.95 7.68
N PHE A 28 7.25 -25.66 7.41
CA PHE A 28 6.16 -25.14 6.57
C PHE A 28 5.43 -23.96 7.21
N ILE A 29 5.15 -24.00 8.52
CA ILE A 29 4.54 -22.88 9.25
C ILE A 29 5.47 -21.65 9.24
N GLY A 30 6.78 -21.84 9.42
CA GLY A 30 7.77 -20.77 9.37
C GLY A 30 7.82 -20.08 8.01
N VAL A 31 7.76 -20.84 6.91
CA VAL A 31 7.73 -20.28 5.54
C VAL A 31 6.44 -19.52 5.27
N ILE A 32 5.28 -20.02 5.71
CA ILE A 32 3.99 -19.33 5.56
C ILE A 32 4.00 -17.99 6.31
N ILE A 33 4.50 -17.97 7.55
CA ILE A 33 4.63 -16.73 8.34
C ILE A 33 5.59 -15.76 7.65
N LEU A 34 6.73 -16.24 7.13
CA LEU A 34 7.68 -15.41 6.40
C LEU A 34 7.04 -14.78 5.15
N VAL A 35 6.29 -15.57 4.37
CA VAL A 35 5.56 -15.09 3.18
C VAL A 35 4.49 -14.06 3.58
N LEU A 36 3.76 -14.28 4.68
CA LEU A 36 2.78 -13.32 5.20
C LEU A 36 3.43 -12.04 5.76
N LEU A 37 4.64 -12.11 6.30
CA LEU A 37 5.39 -10.91 6.74
C LEU A 37 5.90 -10.10 5.55
N VAL A 38 6.38 -10.75 4.49
CA VAL A 38 6.82 -10.09 3.26
C VAL A 38 5.62 -9.48 2.51
N ALA A 39 4.56 -10.27 2.31
CA ALA A 39 3.33 -9.81 1.66
C ALA A 39 2.60 -8.76 2.50
N GLY A 40 2.55 -8.96 3.83
CA GLY A 40 1.99 -8.02 4.79
C GLY A 40 2.74 -6.70 4.81
N GLY A 41 4.09 -6.72 4.79
CA GLY A 41 4.90 -5.51 4.69
C GLY A 41 4.61 -4.70 3.43
N ALA A 42 4.50 -5.36 2.27
CA ALA A 42 4.14 -4.71 1.00
C ALA A 42 2.68 -4.19 1.02
N TYR A 43 1.74 -4.95 1.58
CA TYR A 43 0.34 -4.58 1.69
C TYR A 43 0.14 -3.38 2.63
N LEU A 44 0.86 -3.36 3.76
CA LEU A 44 0.86 -2.25 4.72
C LEU A 44 1.52 -1.00 4.13
N TRP A 45 2.60 -1.15 3.35
CA TRP A 45 3.23 0.00 2.70
C TRP A 45 2.29 0.65 1.68
N LYS A 46 1.52 -0.15 0.93
CA LYS A 46 0.49 0.36 0.01
C LYS A 46 -0.59 1.19 0.72
N LEU A 47 -1.00 0.82 1.93
CA LEU A 47 -2.04 1.53 2.69
C LEU A 47 -1.55 2.88 3.27
N LYS A 48 -0.28 2.98 3.67
CA LYS A 48 0.27 4.21 4.28
C LYS A 48 0.60 5.29 3.25
N TYR A 49 0.84 4.92 1.99
CA TYR A 49 1.18 5.84 0.90
C TYR A 49 -0.04 6.22 0.07
N SER A 50 -1.18 6.46 0.70
CA SER A 50 -2.32 7.01 -0.01
C SER A 50 -2.01 8.48 -0.40
N PRO A 51 -1.85 8.79 -1.70
CA PRO A 51 -1.55 10.15 -2.17
C PRO A 51 -2.69 11.13 -1.90
N ALA A 52 -3.85 10.64 -1.47
CA ALA A 52 -5.09 11.37 -1.30
C ALA A 52 -5.05 12.47 -0.23
N ASN A 53 -4.02 12.56 0.61
CA ASN A 53 -3.92 13.63 1.62
C ASN A 53 -2.62 14.45 1.53
N ARG A 54 -1.91 14.41 0.39
CA ARG A 54 -0.72 15.25 0.20
C ARG A 54 -1.11 16.69 -0.16
N ILE A 55 -0.37 17.65 0.39
CA ILE A 55 -0.37 19.06 -0.02
C ILE A 55 0.44 19.16 -1.32
N ILE A 56 -0.17 19.69 -2.36
CA ILE A 56 0.37 19.74 -3.72
C ILE A 56 0.75 21.17 -4.07
N ASN A 57 1.98 21.35 -4.56
CA ASN A 57 2.43 22.64 -5.09
C ASN A 57 1.92 22.81 -6.52
N ILE A 58 0.99 23.73 -6.75
CA ILE A 58 0.30 23.89 -8.03
C ILE A 58 1.22 24.38 -9.16
N ASN A 59 2.34 25.03 -8.82
CA ASN A 59 3.35 25.52 -9.77
C ASN A 59 4.38 24.45 -10.17
N LYS A 60 4.56 23.41 -9.34
CA LYS A 60 5.63 22.40 -9.54
C LYS A 60 5.13 20.98 -9.79
N ALA A 61 3.90 20.66 -9.38
CA ALA A 61 3.36 19.31 -9.45
C ALA A 61 3.29 18.74 -10.87
N SER A 62 3.37 17.43 -11.00
CA SER A 62 3.12 16.75 -12.27
C SER A 62 1.62 16.70 -12.61
N VAL A 63 1.27 16.35 -13.85
CA VAL A 63 -0.12 16.17 -14.28
C VAL A 63 -0.79 15.04 -13.48
N GLU A 64 -0.04 13.98 -13.18
CA GLU A 64 -0.48 12.84 -12.37
C GLU A 64 -0.71 13.25 -10.92
N GLU A 65 0.17 14.08 -10.36
CA GLU A 65 0.02 14.58 -8.99
C GLU A 65 -1.20 15.47 -8.83
N LEU A 66 -1.45 16.36 -9.78
CA LEU A 66 -2.62 17.23 -9.78
C LEU A 66 -3.93 16.45 -9.84
N GLN A 67 -3.95 15.28 -10.49
CA GLN A 67 -5.13 14.41 -10.55
C GLN A 67 -5.52 13.79 -9.20
N TYR A 68 -4.65 13.85 -8.18
CA TYR A 68 -5.04 13.47 -6.83
C TYR A 68 -5.92 14.51 -6.13
N LEU A 69 -6.05 15.72 -6.68
CA LEU A 69 -6.94 16.76 -6.16
C LEU A 69 -8.41 16.43 -6.49
N PRO A 70 -9.34 16.63 -5.56
CA PRO A 70 -10.74 16.28 -5.76
C PRO A 70 -11.34 17.14 -6.88
N GLY A 71 -11.92 16.47 -7.90
CA GLY A 71 -12.50 17.16 -9.05
C GLY A 71 -11.50 17.60 -10.13
N VAL A 72 -10.23 17.19 -10.02
CA VAL A 72 -9.21 17.43 -11.06
C VAL A 72 -9.00 16.16 -11.87
N GLY A 73 -9.55 16.12 -13.08
CA GLY A 73 -9.28 15.06 -14.06
C GLY A 73 -8.09 15.39 -14.97
N PRO A 74 -7.72 14.48 -15.91
CA PRO A 74 -6.58 14.67 -16.82
C PRO A 74 -6.65 15.96 -17.64
N ALA A 75 -7.83 16.38 -18.07
CA ALA A 75 -8.03 17.61 -18.83
C ALA A 75 -7.75 18.86 -17.98
N VAL A 76 -8.38 18.94 -16.80
CA VAL A 76 -8.19 20.04 -15.85
C VAL A 76 -6.74 20.11 -15.38
N ALA A 77 -6.11 18.97 -15.08
CA ALA A 77 -4.69 18.93 -14.69
C ALA A 77 -3.77 19.50 -15.77
N LYS A 78 -4.01 19.18 -17.05
CA LYS A 78 -3.25 19.77 -18.16
C LYS A 78 -3.48 21.27 -18.26
N ASP A 79 -4.71 21.74 -18.06
CA ASP A 79 -5.03 23.16 -18.10
C ASP A 79 -4.41 23.92 -16.91
N ILE A 80 -4.31 23.28 -15.73
CA ILE A 80 -3.55 23.83 -14.59
C ILE A 80 -2.08 24.00 -14.97
N VAL A 81 -1.45 22.98 -15.55
CA VAL A 81 -0.03 23.06 -15.95
C VAL A 81 0.19 24.17 -17.00
N LYS A 82 -0.72 24.31 -17.97
CA LYS A 82 -0.68 25.37 -18.98
C LYS A 82 -0.89 26.76 -18.39
N GLY A 83 -1.69 26.87 -17.33
CA GLY A 83 -2.03 28.14 -16.68
C GLY A 83 -0.99 28.66 -15.69
N ARG A 84 0.14 27.97 -15.51
CA ARG A 84 1.23 28.41 -14.63
C ARG A 84 1.90 29.69 -15.15
N PRO A 85 2.45 30.53 -14.25
CA PRO A 85 2.49 30.39 -12.79
C PRO A 85 1.26 30.98 -12.08
N TYR A 86 0.94 30.43 -10.91
CA TYR A 86 -0.07 30.92 -9.98
C TYR A 86 0.56 31.69 -8.83
N LYS A 87 -0.05 32.81 -8.43
CA LYS A 87 0.41 33.64 -7.31
C LYS A 87 -0.21 33.21 -5.99
N THR A 88 -1.48 32.81 -6.04
CA THR A 88 -2.20 32.27 -4.89
C THR A 88 -2.89 30.96 -5.26
N PRO A 89 -3.22 30.10 -4.28
CA PRO A 89 -3.98 28.88 -4.57
C PRO A 89 -5.36 29.18 -5.16
N GLU A 90 -5.99 30.31 -4.80
CA GLU A 90 -7.29 30.75 -5.31
C GLU A 90 -7.29 31.01 -6.82
N ASP A 91 -6.14 31.32 -7.41
CA ASP A 91 -6.02 31.54 -8.86
C ASP A 91 -6.44 30.31 -9.69
N LEU A 92 -6.46 29.12 -9.07
CA LEU A 92 -7.00 27.90 -9.69
C LEU A 92 -8.47 28.04 -10.12
N LYS A 93 -9.26 28.92 -9.48
CA LYS A 93 -10.65 29.17 -9.88
C LYS A 93 -10.78 29.75 -11.29
N ASN A 94 -9.71 30.32 -11.84
CA ASN A 94 -9.68 30.81 -13.22
C ASN A 94 -9.50 29.69 -14.24
N VAL A 95 -9.15 28.47 -13.81
CA VAL A 95 -8.99 27.31 -14.69
C VAL A 95 -10.36 26.74 -15.05
N LYS A 96 -10.60 26.55 -16.34
CA LYS A 96 -11.84 25.97 -16.85
C LYS A 96 -12.10 24.59 -16.20
N GLY A 97 -13.24 24.46 -15.54
CA GLY A 97 -13.63 23.24 -14.82
C GLY A 97 -13.39 23.27 -13.31
N ILE A 98 -12.71 24.30 -12.78
CA ILE A 98 -12.55 24.53 -11.34
C ILE A 98 -13.47 25.67 -10.92
N GLY A 99 -14.68 25.34 -10.47
CA GLY A 99 -15.58 26.30 -9.82
C GLY A 99 -15.33 26.40 -8.32
N ASP A 100 -16.03 27.32 -7.64
CA ASP A 100 -15.89 27.54 -6.19
C ASP A 100 -16.05 26.26 -5.37
N LYS A 101 -17.07 25.46 -5.66
CA LYS A 101 -17.33 24.18 -4.98
C LYS A 101 -16.20 23.17 -5.16
N THR A 102 -15.53 23.18 -6.32
CA THR A 102 -14.41 22.29 -6.61
C THR A 102 -13.17 22.78 -5.89
N TYR A 103 -12.92 24.09 -5.92
CA TYR A 103 -11.82 24.72 -5.20
C TYR A 103 -11.92 24.50 -3.69
N GLU A 104 -13.08 24.74 -3.07
CA GLU A 104 -13.29 24.56 -1.63
C GLU A 104 -12.91 23.15 -1.16
N LYS A 105 -13.21 22.12 -1.97
CA LYS A 105 -12.85 20.73 -1.66
C LYS A 105 -11.36 20.45 -1.72
N MET A 106 -10.60 21.23 -2.48
CA MET A 106 -9.15 21.03 -2.65
C MET A 106 -8.30 22.10 -1.95
N ALA A 107 -8.88 23.19 -1.47
CA ALA A 107 -8.17 24.35 -0.91
C ALA A 107 -7.17 23.96 0.19
N GLN A 108 -7.54 23.01 1.05
CA GLN A 108 -6.66 22.50 2.13
C GLN A 108 -5.48 21.66 1.63
N ARG A 109 -5.46 21.28 0.36
CA ARG A 109 -4.48 20.40 -0.27
C ARG A 109 -3.63 21.08 -1.33
N VAL A 110 -3.78 22.39 -1.51
CA VAL A 110 -3.02 23.16 -2.51
C VAL A 110 -2.17 24.22 -1.83
N LYS A 111 -0.98 24.46 -2.38
CA LYS A 111 -0.09 25.54 -1.96
C LYS A 111 0.64 26.16 -3.16
N VAL A 112 1.15 27.35 -2.95
CA VAL A 112 2.12 28.06 -3.82
C VAL A 112 3.46 28.19 -3.06
N GLU A 113 4.57 28.24 -3.79
CA GLU A 113 5.92 28.55 -3.26
C GLU A 113 6.47 29.79 -3.97
#